data_AF-X0H0T7-F1
#
_entry.id   AF-X0H0T7-F1
#
_cell.length_a   1.000
_cell.length_b   1.000
_cell.length_c   1.000
_cell.angle_alpha   90.00
_cell.angle_beta   90.00
_cell.angle_gamma   90.00
#
_symmetry.space_group_name_H-M   'P 1'
#
loop_
_entity.id
_entity.type
_entity.pdbx_description
1 polymer ?
#
loop_
_entity_poly.entity_id
_entity_poly.type
_entity_poly.pdbx_seq_one_letter_code
_entity_poly.pdbx_strand_id
1 'polypeptide(L)'
;MMLFGQIPALEDGSLRLYGMHLLAGTRLCTHSSLAIIQLAAESRAIARYLSSKYRDQGNDLLPAVDDVQGWALFEKFASVEYSQVFDAALQVLYLKFFNPHLWDEIATQTRVTKLHAKLDVLDKILATQDYLGGAEFTVVDILYMPAMQMLRQAGQVCLRAACKHRFFVEESL
;
A
#
# COMPACT_ATOMS: atom_id res chain seq x y z
N MET A 1 -19.78 -26.65 -1.92
CA MET A 1 -18.65 -26.75 -2.85
C MET A 1 -18.37 -25.35 -3.37
N MET A 2 -17.34 -24.68 -2.83
CA MET A 2 -16.99 -23.31 -3.23
C MET A 2 -16.36 -23.35 -4.62
N LEU A 3 -16.96 -22.63 -5.57
CA LEU A 3 -16.42 -22.46 -6.92
C LEU A 3 -15.09 -21.70 -6.84
N PHE A 4 -14.04 -22.28 -7.44
CA PHE A 4 -12.73 -21.67 -7.59
C PHE A 4 -12.90 -20.27 -8.23
N GLY A 5 -12.59 -19.20 -7.51
CA GLY A 5 -12.70 -17.81 -8.01
C GLY A 5 -13.69 -16.88 -7.30
N GLN A 6 -14.46 -17.33 -6.29
CA GLN A 6 -15.15 -16.42 -5.38
C GLN A 6 -14.33 -16.23 -4.10
N ILE A 7 -13.49 -15.20 -4.08
CA ILE A 7 -12.69 -14.86 -2.90
C ILE A 7 -13.48 -13.80 -2.10
N PRO A 8 -14.04 -14.09 -0.92
CA PRO A 8 -14.14 -13.07 0.10
C PRO A 8 -12.73 -12.89 0.69
N ALA A 9 -12.19 -11.66 0.71
CA ALA A 9 -10.80 -11.45 1.13
C ALA A 9 -10.62 -11.30 2.65
N LEU A 10 -11.70 -11.18 3.42
CA LEU A 10 -11.74 -11.51 4.86
C LEU A 10 -13.19 -11.71 5.31
N GLU A 11 -13.50 -12.84 5.94
CA GLU A 11 -14.77 -13.04 6.66
C GLU A 11 -14.50 -13.27 8.14
N ASP A 12 -15.21 -12.53 9.00
CA ASP A 12 -15.26 -12.77 10.44
C ASP A 12 -16.70 -12.65 10.96
N GLY A 13 -17.34 -13.79 11.21
CA GLY A 13 -18.76 -13.82 11.57
C GLY A 13 -19.62 -13.19 10.47
N SER A 14 -20.30 -12.08 10.79
CA SER A 14 -21.10 -11.31 9.83
C SER A 14 -20.31 -10.26 9.05
N LEU A 15 -19.08 -9.94 9.45
CA LEU A 15 -18.24 -8.98 8.75
C LEU A 15 -17.64 -9.66 7.51
N ARG A 16 -17.86 -9.04 6.34
CA ARG A 16 -17.21 -9.44 5.09
C ARG A 16 -16.51 -8.23 4.52
N LEU A 17 -15.19 -8.26 4.50
CA LEU A 17 -14.35 -7.32 3.77
C LEU A 17 -13.90 -8.02 2.50
N TYR A 18 -13.96 -7.32 1.37
CA TYR A 18 -14.01 -7.90 0.02
C TYR A 18 -15.20 -8.83 -0.18
N GLY A 19 -16.22 -8.27 -0.79
CA GLY A 19 -17.41 -8.98 -1.22
C GLY A 19 -18.11 -8.12 -2.24
N MET A 20 -17.74 -8.26 -3.52
CA MET A 20 -18.51 -7.65 -4.57
C MET A 20 -19.85 -8.39 -4.66
N HIS A 21 -20.84 -7.95 -3.88
CA HIS A 21 -22.23 -8.22 -4.19
C HIS A 21 -22.59 -7.34 -5.40
N LEU A 22 -22.03 -7.71 -6.57
CA LEU A 22 -22.51 -7.18 -7.82
C LEU A 22 -23.99 -7.58 -7.86
N LEU A 23 -24.88 -6.60 -7.78
CA LEU A 23 -26.28 -6.80 -8.12
C LEU A 23 -26.29 -7.54 -9.45
N ALA A 24 -26.80 -8.77 -9.44
CA ALA A 24 -26.98 -9.58 -10.62
C ALA A 24 -27.85 -8.80 -11.61
N GLY A 25 -27.23 -8.11 -12.57
CA GLY A 25 -27.99 -7.38 -13.59
C GLY A 25 -27.30 -6.23 -14.30
N THR A 26 -26.28 -5.57 -13.73
CA THR A 26 -25.62 -4.47 -14.44
C THR A 26 -24.32 -4.93 -15.10
N ARG A 27 -24.33 -4.96 -16.44
CA ARG A 27 -23.11 -4.91 -17.25
C ARG A 27 -22.44 -3.56 -17.00
N LEU A 28 -21.68 -3.45 -15.92
CA LEU A 28 -20.75 -2.34 -15.76
C LEU A 28 -19.47 -2.75 -16.47
N CYS A 29 -19.23 -2.05 -17.58
CA CYS A 29 -18.03 -2.13 -18.37
C CYS A 29 -16.80 -2.24 -17.48
N THR A 30 -15.96 -3.22 -17.78
CA THR A 30 -14.64 -3.45 -17.21
C THR A 30 -13.76 -2.21 -17.38
N HIS A 31 -13.85 -1.26 -16.44
CA HIS A 31 -12.78 -0.30 -16.21
C HIS A 31 -11.82 -0.96 -15.22
N SER A 32 -10.77 -1.57 -15.77
CA SER A 32 -9.65 -2.20 -15.04
C SER A 32 -9.04 -1.31 -13.94
N SER A 33 -9.23 0.01 -14.01
CA SER A 33 -8.80 1.00 -13.01
C SER A 33 -9.61 0.99 -11.71
N LEU A 34 -10.92 0.68 -11.72
CA LEU A 34 -11.76 0.70 -10.50
C LEU A 34 -11.51 -0.52 -9.60
N ALA A 35 -11.17 -1.67 -10.19
CA ALA A 35 -10.85 -2.89 -9.44
C ALA A 35 -9.61 -2.71 -8.55
N ILE A 36 -8.64 -1.92 -8.99
CA ILE A 36 -7.39 -1.68 -8.25
C ILE A 36 -7.63 -0.74 -7.06
N ILE A 37 -8.49 0.28 -7.21
CA ILE A 37 -8.86 1.18 -6.12
C ILE A 37 -9.59 0.41 -5.01
N GLN A 38 -10.53 -0.48 -5.37
CA GLN A 38 -11.23 -1.33 -4.41
C GLN A 38 -10.26 -2.28 -3.68
N LEU A 39 -9.37 -2.92 -4.44
CA LEU A 39 -8.37 -3.84 -3.88
C LEU A 39 -7.48 -3.13 -2.83
N ALA A 40 -7.07 -1.90 -3.16
CA ALA A 40 -6.21 -1.11 -2.29
C ALA A 40 -6.98 -0.60 -1.05
N ALA A 41 -8.20 -0.09 -1.21
CA ALA A 41 -8.97 0.46 -0.09
C ALA A 41 -9.35 -0.62 0.93
N GLU A 42 -9.81 -1.78 0.48
CA GLU A 42 -10.26 -2.85 1.36
C GLU A 42 -9.09 -3.58 2.05
N SER A 43 -7.89 -3.65 1.44
CA SER A 43 -6.72 -4.24 2.09
C SER A 43 -6.24 -3.41 3.29
N ARG A 44 -6.33 -2.07 3.22
CA ARG A 44 -6.02 -1.16 4.33
C ARG A 44 -7.00 -1.31 5.50
N ALA A 45 -8.28 -1.53 5.19
CA ALA A 45 -9.30 -1.79 6.20
C ALA A 45 -9.06 -3.14 6.88
N ILE A 46 -8.72 -4.18 6.11
CA ILE A 46 -8.36 -5.50 6.64
C ILE A 46 -7.14 -5.41 7.56
N ALA A 47 -6.06 -4.74 7.14
CA ALA A 47 -4.84 -4.62 7.93
C ALA A 47 -5.09 -3.93 9.28
N ARG A 48 -5.87 -2.84 9.28
CA ARG A 48 -6.29 -2.16 10.52
C ARG A 48 -7.17 -3.06 11.37
N TYR A 49 -8.15 -3.73 10.77
CA TYR A 49 -9.07 -4.62 11.49
C TYR A 49 -8.32 -5.75 12.20
N LEU A 50 -7.42 -6.44 11.49
CA LEU A 50 -6.62 -7.53 12.06
C LEU A 50 -5.74 -7.01 13.20
N SER A 51 -5.10 -5.85 13.01
CA SER A 51 -4.23 -5.26 14.03
C SER A 51 -4.99 -4.81 15.28
N SER A 52 -6.20 -4.27 15.11
CA SER A 52 -7.09 -3.94 16.23
C SER A 52 -7.63 -5.18 16.93
N LYS A 53 -8.04 -6.21 16.18
CA LYS A 53 -8.67 -7.42 16.74
C LYS A 53 -7.68 -8.29 17.51
N TYR A 54 -6.44 -8.39 17.03
CA TYR A 54 -5.40 -9.25 17.60
C TYR A 54 -4.34 -8.45 18.35
N ARG A 55 -4.69 -7.26 18.84
CA ARG A 55 -3.78 -6.35 19.55
C ARG A 55 -3.09 -6.98 20.75
N ASP A 56 -3.82 -7.84 21.47
CA ASP A 56 -3.31 -8.56 22.65
C ASP A 56 -2.54 -9.85 22.30
N GLN A 57 -2.40 -10.18 21.01
CA GLN A 57 -1.82 -11.42 20.50
C GLN A 57 -0.54 -11.18 19.69
N GLY A 58 0.38 -10.39 20.25
CA GLY A 58 1.69 -10.14 19.65
C GLY A 58 2.14 -8.70 19.83
N ASN A 59 2.88 -8.20 18.84
CA ASN A 59 3.27 -6.80 18.80
C ASN A 59 2.06 -5.94 18.46
N ASP A 60 1.86 -4.87 19.23
CA ASP A 60 0.89 -3.86 18.89
C ASP A 60 1.36 -3.08 17.64
N LEU A 61 0.56 -3.10 16.58
CA LEU A 61 0.88 -2.46 15.30
C LEU A 61 0.17 -1.12 15.14
N LEU A 62 -0.59 -0.69 16.14
CA LEU A 62 -1.31 0.57 16.11
C LEU A 62 -0.84 1.45 17.27
N PRO A 63 -0.93 2.78 17.14
CA PRO A 63 -0.70 3.67 18.28
C PRO A 63 -1.69 3.37 19.41
N ALA A 64 -1.25 3.55 20.67
CA ALA A 64 -2.11 3.36 21.84
C ALA A 64 -3.39 4.21 21.72
N VAL A 65 -4.51 3.72 22.25
CA VAL A 65 -5.83 4.36 22.04
C VAL A 65 -5.89 5.78 22.63
N ASP A 66 -5.11 6.04 23.68
CA ASP A 66 -4.96 7.33 24.33
C ASP A 66 -3.82 8.21 23.75
N ASP A 67 -2.98 7.67 22.87
CA ASP A 67 -1.92 8.41 22.19
C ASP A 67 -2.45 9.17 20.96
N VAL A 68 -3.06 10.33 21.22
CA VAL A 68 -3.60 11.21 20.19
C VAL A 68 -2.53 11.66 19.18
N GLN A 69 -1.28 11.84 19.62
CA GLN A 69 -0.20 12.30 18.75
C GLN A 69 0.27 11.19 17.81
N GLY A 70 0.47 9.98 18.33
CA GLY A 70 0.78 8.79 17.53
C GLY A 70 -0.30 8.50 16.50
N TRP A 71 -1.58 8.61 16.86
CA TRP A 71 -2.69 8.47 15.92
C TRP A 71 -2.69 9.54 14.82
N ALA A 72 -2.38 10.80 15.15
CA ALA A 72 -2.30 11.87 14.16
C ALA A 72 -1.17 11.61 13.15
N LEU A 73 -0.01 11.13 13.61
CA LEU A 73 1.10 10.73 12.74
C LEU A 73 0.76 9.52 11.88
N PHE A 74 0.17 8.49 12.50
CA PHE A 74 -0.29 7.28 11.81
C PHE A 74 -1.25 7.64 10.66
N GLU A 75 -2.31 8.40 10.91
CA GLU A 75 -3.29 8.75 9.88
C GLU A 75 -2.72 9.68 8.82
N LYS A 76 -1.81 10.60 9.18
CA LYS A 76 -1.07 11.40 8.21
C LYS A 76 -0.34 10.51 7.21
N PHE A 77 0.43 9.54 7.69
CA PHE A 77 1.23 8.69 6.81
C PHE A 77 0.40 7.63 6.08
N ALA A 78 -0.71 7.15 6.67
CA ALA A 78 -1.67 6.32 5.96
C ALA A 78 -2.33 7.06 4.78
N SER A 79 -2.65 8.35 4.97
CA SER A 79 -3.24 9.19 3.91
C SER A 79 -2.21 9.51 2.81
N VAL A 80 -0.97 9.80 3.19
CA VAL A 80 0.14 10.02 2.23
C VAL A 80 0.40 8.75 1.42
N GLU A 81 0.38 7.59 2.07
CA GLU A 81 0.57 6.30 1.41
C GLU A 81 -0.44 6.12 0.28
N TYR A 82 -1.73 6.25 0.60
CA TYR A 82 -2.81 6.05 -0.37
C TYR A 82 -2.80 7.12 -1.48
N SER A 83 -2.75 8.40 -1.10
CA SER A 83 -3.00 9.51 -2.03
C SER A 83 -1.79 9.93 -2.84
N GLN A 84 -0.58 9.70 -2.34
CA GLN A 84 0.64 10.17 -2.99
C GLN A 84 1.45 9.01 -3.55
N VAL A 85 1.75 8.02 -2.71
CA VAL A 85 2.75 6.99 -3.03
C VAL A 85 2.13 5.86 -3.83
N PHE A 86 1.02 5.30 -3.36
CA PHE A 86 0.32 4.23 -4.05
C PHE A 86 -0.18 4.68 -5.42
N ASP A 87 -0.77 5.87 -5.53
CA ASP A 87 -1.21 6.42 -6.83
C ASP A 87 -0.05 6.56 -7.83
N ALA A 88 1.06 7.17 -7.41
CA ALA A 88 2.23 7.33 -8.27
C ALA A 88 2.87 5.99 -8.64
N ALA A 89 2.94 5.05 -7.69
CA ALA A 89 3.45 3.71 -7.92
C ALA A 89 2.58 2.97 -8.94
N LEU A 90 1.26 3.03 -8.77
CA LEU A 90 0.30 2.38 -9.65
C LEU A 90 0.42 2.91 -11.08
N GLN A 91 0.58 4.21 -11.28
CA GLN A 91 0.73 4.79 -12.62
C GLN A 91 1.97 4.25 -13.37
N VAL A 92 3.05 3.93 -12.66
CA VAL A 92 4.28 3.36 -13.24
C VAL A 92 4.13 1.85 -13.42
N LEU A 93 3.65 1.14 -12.39
CA LEU A 93 3.47 -0.32 -12.41
C LEU A 93 2.43 -0.77 -13.43
N TYR A 94 1.35 0.00 -13.60
CA TYR A 94 0.32 -0.27 -14.59
C TYR A 94 0.89 -0.29 -16.01
N LEU A 95 1.70 0.72 -16.35
CA LEU A 95 2.36 0.77 -17.66
C LEU A 95 3.38 -0.36 -17.81
N LYS A 96 4.14 -0.68 -16.76
CA LYS A 96 5.20 -1.69 -16.84
C LYS A 96 4.67 -3.12 -16.96
N PHE A 97 3.70 -3.49 -16.13
CA PHE A 97 3.28 -4.89 -15.96
C PHE A 97 1.92 -5.19 -16.57
N PHE A 98 0.99 -4.23 -16.55
CA PHE A 98 -0.40 -4.49 -16.90
C PHE A 98 -0.75 -4.04 -18.31
N ASN A 99 -0.13 -2.98 -18.83
CA ASN A 99 -0.36 -2.47 -20.19
C ASN A 99 0.92 -1.90 -20.84
N PRO A 100 1.92 -2.77 -21.14
CA PRO A 100 3.18 -2.35 -21.75
C PRO A 100 3.00 -1.73 -23.15
N HIS A 101 1.89 -1.99 -23.84
CA HIS A 101 1.59 -1.39 -25.14
C HIS A 101 1.30 0.12 -25.08
N LEU A 102 0.97 0.66 -23.90
CA LEU A 102 0.77 2.10 -23.67
C LEU A 102 2.06 2.79 -23.19
N TRP A 103 3.20 2.10 -23.25
CA TRP A 103 4.49 2.63 -22.85
C TRP A 103 4.96 3.69 -23.87
N ASP A 104 4.68 4.94 -23.56
CA ASP A 104 5.34 6.09 -24.16
C ASP A 104 6.52 6.50 -23.28
N GLU A 105 7.73 6.56 -23.84
CA GLU A 105 8.96 6.84 -23.10
C GLU A 105 8.90 8.20 -22.39
N ILE A 106 8.34 9.23 -23.04
CA ILE A 106 8.31 10.59 -22.51
C ILE A 106 7.28 10.70 -21.36
N ALA A 107 6.06 10.22 -21.58
CA ALA A 107 5.03 10.21 -20.54
C ALA A 107 5.43 9.32 -19.36
N THR A 108 6.09 8.20 -19.62
CA THR A 108 6.54 7.29 -18.56
C THR A 108 7.67 7.89 -17.76
N GLN A 109 8.65 8.52 -18.40
CA GLN A 109 9.74 9.21 -17.69
C GLN A 109 9.22 10.33 -16.79
N THR A 110 8.16 11.02 -17.21
CA THR A 110 7.49 12.04 -16.38
C THR A 110 6.85 11.43 -15.13
N ARG A 111 6.20 10.26 -15.26
CA ARG A 111 5.60 9.54 -14.12
C ARG A 111 6.65 8.98 -13.17
N VAL A 112 7.73 8.42 -13.72
CA VAL A 112 8.90 7.94 -12.95
C VAL A 112 9.54 9.08 -12.17
N THR A 113 9.77 10.24 -12.80
CA THR A 113 10.31 11.43 -12.13
C THR A 113 9.40 11.89 -10.98
N LYS A 114 8.08 11.91 -11.19
CA LYS A 114 7.11 12.25 -10.13
C LYS A 114 7.12 11.24 -8.99
N LEU A 115 7.23 9.94 -9.30
CA LEU A 115 7.36 8.89 -8.30
C LEU A 115 8.63 9.09 -7.46
N HIS A 116 9.78 9.27 -8.10
CA HIS A 116 11.06 9.47 -7.41
C HIS A 116 11.02 10.69 -6.49
N ALA A 117 10.45 11.81 -6.95
CA ALA A 117 10.30 13.00 -6.11
C ALA A 117 9.48 12.74 -4.83
N LYS A 118 8.47 11.85 -4.87
CA LYS A 118 7.71 11.45 -3.69
C LYS A 118 8.51 10.51 -2.78
N LEU A 119 9.26 9.57 -3.37
CA LEU A 119 10.14 8.67 -2.61
C LEU A 119 11.29 9.43 -1.93
N ASP A 120 11.85 10.46 -2.57
CA ASP A 120 12.88 11.32 -1.97
C ASP A 120 12.37 12.05 -0.71
N VAL A 121 11.08 12.40 -0.68
CA VAL A 121 10.45 12.98 0.51
C VAL A 121 10.33 11.94 1.62
N LEU A 122 9.94 10.70 1.30
CA LEU A 122 9.92 9.60 2.28
C LEU A 122 11.33 9.31 2.83
N ASP A 123 12.35 9.29 1.97
CA ASP A 123 13.74 9.11 2.40
C ASP A 123 14.17 10.21 3.39
N LYS A 124 13.79 11.47 3.16
CA LYS A 124 14.06 12.55 4.11
C LYS A 124 13.34 12.39 5.44
N ILE A 125 12.10 11.90 5.41
CA ILE A 125 11.34 11.61 6.64
C ILE A 125 12.02 10.48 7.41
N LEU A 126 12.30 9.36 6.75
CA LEU A 126 12.93 8.18 7.34
C LEU A 126 14.39 8.43 7.78
N ALA A 127 15.04 9.49 7.26
CA ALA A 127 16.34 9.93 7.79
C ALA A 127 16.22 10.51 9.21
N THR A 128 15.03 10.93 9.63
CA THR A 128 14.77 11.55 10.94
C THR A 128 14.05 10.64 11.93
N GLN A 129 13.33 9.62 11.47
CA GLN A 129 12.55 8.67 12.28
C GLN A 129 12.74 7.25 11.75
N ASP A 130 12.74 6.26 12.64
CA ASP A 130 13.09 4.88 12.26
C ASP A 130 11.99 4.17 11.45
N TYR A 131 10.73 4.58 11.62
CA TYR A 131 9.55 4.05 10.92
C TYR A 131 8.61 5.17 10.47
N LEU A 132 7.70 4.91 9.55
CA LEU A 132 6.68 5.90 9.14
C LEU A 132 5.66 6.15 10.26
N GLY A 133 5.39 5.15 11.09
CA GLY A 133 4.63 5.31 12.33
C GLY A 133 5.33 6.16 13.41
N GLY A 134 6.59 6.56 13.20
CA GLY A 134 7.40 7.31 14.16
C GLY A 134 8.51 6.44 14.74
N ALA A 135 8.47 6.20 16.06
CA ALA A 135 9.50 5.43 16.76
C ALA A 135 9.32 3.91 16.65
N GLU A 136 8.09 3.44 16.41
CA GLU A 136 7.74 2.03 16.38
C GLU A 136 7.20 1.61 15.02
N PHE A 137 7.35 0.32 14.71
CA PHE A 137 6.81 -0.30 13.51
C PHE A 137 5.29 -0.45 13.62
N THR A 138 4.55 0.07 12.65
CA THR A 138 3.08 0.08 12.68
C THR A 138 2.46 -0.50 11.40
N VAL A 139 1.14 -0.64 11.39
CA VAL A 139 0.38 -1.00 10.19
C VAL A 139 0.71 -0.10 9.01
N VAL A 140 0.96 1.19 9.23
CA VAL A 140 1.31 2.13 8.16
C VAL A 140 2.51 1.62 7.39
N ASP A 141 3.57 1.17 8.06
CA ASP A 141 4.78 0.64 7.41
C ASP A 141 4.46 -0.57 6.51
N ILE A 142 3.55 -1.45 6.96
CA ILE A 142 3.06 -2.61 6.18
C ILE A 142 2.35 -2.16 4.91
N LEU A 143 1.57 -1.06 4.95
CA LEU A 143 0.83 -0.57 3.78
C LEU A 143 1.74 -0.16 2.62
N TYR A 144 2.94 0.36 2.91
CA TYR A 144 3.90 0.75 1.88
C TYR A 144 4.61 -0.45 1.24
N MET A 145 4.76 -1.58 1.95
CA MET A 145 5.59 -2.71 1.51
C MET A 145 5.21 -3.29 0.15
N PRO A 146 3.94 -3.57 -0.18
CA PRO A 146 3.57 -4.15 -1.46
C PRO A 146 3.95 -3.25 -2.64
N ALA A 147 3.70 -1.94 -2.51
CA ALA A 147 4.06 -0.97 -3.54
C ALA A 147 5.58 -0.89 -3.72
N MET A 148 6.35 -0.84 -2.62
CA MET A 148 7.82 -0.79 -2.70
C MET A 148 8.41 -2.05 -3.33
N GLN A 149 7.88 -3.23 -2.99
CA GLN A 149 8.35 -4.49 -3.57
C GLN A 149 8.08 -4.57 -5.07
N MET A 150 6.89 -4.17 -5.52
CA MET A 150 6.57 -4.15 -6.95
C MET A 150 7.42 -3.13 -7.70
N LEU A 151 7.66 -1.95 -7.12
CA LEU A 151 8.51 -0.94 -7.74
C LEU A 151 9.98 -1.38 -7.83
N ARG A 152 10.47 -2.16 -6.85
CA ARG A 152 11.78 -2.84 -6.95
C ARG A 152 11.82 -3.79 -8.14
N GLN A 153 10.82 -4.65 -8.29
CA GLN A 153 10.71 -5.58 -9.42
C GLN A 153 10.63 -4.83 -10.77
N ALA A 154 10.06 -3.64 -10.79
CA ALA A 154 10.02 -2.75 -11.96
C ALA A 154 11.36 -2.02 -12.23
N GLY A 155 12.39 -2.22 -11.39
CA GLY A 155 13.68 -1.55 -11.48
C GLY A 155 13.65 -0.06 -11.11
N GLN A 156 12.62 0.39 -10.38
CA GLN A 156 12.40 1.81 -10.04
C GLN A 156 12.88 2.16 -8.63
N VAL A 157 13.12 1.17 -7.76
CA VAL A 157 13.48 1.45 -6.36
C VAL A 157 14.94 1.13 -6.10
N CYS A 158 15.68 2.20 -5.81
CA CYS A 158 16.70 2.19 -4.77
C CYS A 158 16.30 3.30 -3.80
N LEU A 159 15.56 2.99 -2.73
CA LEU A 159 15.49 3.89 -1.58
C LEU A 159 16.92 4.03 -1.08
N ARG A 160 17.52 5.22 -1.27
CA ARG A 160 18.98 5.36 -1.31
C ARG A 160 19.59 5.74 0.03
N ALA A 161 18.80 6.02 1.07
CA ALA A 161 19.40 6.61 2.26
C ALA A 161 18.79 6.32 3.64
N ALA A 162 17.61 5.70 3.81
CA ALA A 162 16.87 6.01 5.05
C ALA A 162 16.24 4.87 5.85
N CYS A 163 16.29 3.60 5.44
CA CYS A 163 15.88 2.54 6.35
C CYS A 163 17.10 1.91 7.01
N LYS A 164 17.37 2.29 8.27
CA LYS A 164 18.23 1.50 9.17
C LYS A 164 17.75 0.05 9.30
N HIS A 165 16.48 -0.20 8.97
CA HIS A 165 15.88 -1.52 8.96
C HIS A 165 15.88 -2.15 7.56
N ARG A 166 16.54 -3.30 7.48
CA ARG A 166 16.79 -4.16 6.30
C ARG A 166 15.56 -4.54 5.44
N PHE A 167 14.34 -4.24 5.90
CA PHE A 167 13.08 -4.66 5.25
C PHE A 167 12.86 -4.07 3.84
N PHE A 168 13.38 -2.88 3.55
CA PHE A 168 13.30 -2.27 2.22
C PHE A 168 14.60 -2.40 1.42
N VAL A 169 15.61 -3.12 1.92
CA VAL A 169 16.92 -3.25 1.31
C VAL A 169 17.48 -4.63 1.66
N GLU A 170 16.95 -5.69 1.05
CA GLU A 170 17.84 -6.83 0.81
C GLU A 170 18.64 -6.49 -0.45
N GLU A 171 19.92 -6.15 -0.22
CA GLU A 171 20.96 -6.27 -1.21
C GLU A 171 20.92 -7.68 -1.78
N SER A 172 20.98 -7.75 -3.10
CA SER A 172 21.26 -8.98 -3.82
C SER A 172 22.60 -9.52 -3.30
N LEU A 173 22.59 -10.75 -2.77
CA LEU A 173 23.75 -11.63 -2.84
C LEU A 173 23.97 -12.06 -4.30
#